data_AF-A0A2T4WMI5-F1
#
_entry.id   AF-A0A2T4WMI5-F1
#
_cell.length_a   1.000
_cell.length_b   1.000
_cell.length_c   1.000
_cell.angle_alpha   90.00
_cell.angle_beta   90.00
_cell.angle_gamma   90.00
#
_symmetry.space_group_name_H-M   'P 1'
#
loop_
_entity.id
_entity.type
_entity.pdbx_description
1 polymer ?
#
loop_
_entity_poly.entity_id
_entity_poly.type
_entity_poly.pdbx_seq_one_letter_code
_entity_poly.pdbx_strand_id
1 'polypeptide(L)'
;MNQHLQQILDFIEDAKHLSEEDKNNLIKAVKDSDRVLTISEFKLERTEKVKRTTAILLEETIEELEQKRKAIEDSNDALQKSLDELKAAQAQLIQSEKMASLGELTAGIAHEIQNPLNFVNNFSEVSKELLEEMLEEIQNGDMEEVNAIAQDVIQNLEKINHHGKRADGIVKGMLQHSRSSSGVKELTDINQLVDEYLRLAYHGLRAKDKSFNAALETQLDDSIKTISIVPQDIGRVVLNLITNAFYACNEKKKLEISNYEPKVTVETKKVKDNIEIHVQDNGNGIPQKVLDKIFQPFFTTKPTGQGTGLGLSLSYDIINSHGGDIKVNTKENEGTTFTITLPVNNNA
;
A
#
# COMPACT_ATOMS: atom_id res chain seq x y z
N MET A 1 -75.86 4.19 -44.16
CA MET A 1 -75.64 5.24 -45.17
C MET A 1 -75.93 6.58 -44.55
N ASN A 2 -74.99 7.51 -44.69
CA ASN A 2 -75.16 8.89 -44.22
C ASN A 2 -76.45 9.49 -44.83
N GLN A 3 -77.23 10.24 -44.05
CA GLN A 3 -78.51 10.82 -44.48
C GLN A 3 -78.35 11.71 -45.72
N HIS A 4 -77.20 12.38 -45.88
CA HIS A 4 -76.89 13.19 -47.05
C HIS A 4 -76.58 12.36 -48.30
N LEU A 5 -75.94 11.20 -48.15
CA LEU A 5 -75.69 10.29 -49.28
C LEU A 5 -76.97 9.60 -49.74
N GLN A 6 -77.89 9.32 -48.82
CA GLN A 6 -79.24 8.85 -49.17
C GLN A 6 -80.02 9.92 -49.96
N GLN A 7 -80.01 11.18 -49.51
CA GLN A 7 -80.64 12.28 -50.24
C GLN A 7 -80.05 12.48 -51.64
N ILE A 8 -78.74 12.28 -51.81
CA ILE A 8 -78.06 12.34 -53.12
C ILE A 8 -78.50 11.17 -54.00
N LEU A 9 -78.65 9.96 -53.46
CA LEU A 9 -79.16 8.81 -54.21
C LEU A 9 -80.60 9.02 -54.67
N ASP A 10 -81.47 9.47 -53.78
CA ASP A 10 -82.88 9.75 -54.08
C ASP A 10 -82.99 10.82 -55.19
N PHE A 11 -82.14 11.86 -55.14
CA PHE A 11 -82.07 12.90 -56.18
C PHE A 11 -81.57 12.37 -57.54
N ILE A 12 -80.60 11.46 -57.55
CA ILE A 12 -80.07 10.84 -58.79
C ILE A 12 -81.12 9.92 -59.43
N GLU A 13 -81.89 9.19 -58.63
CA GLU A 13 -82.98 8.33 -59.12
C GLU A 13 -84.08 9.14 -59.83
N ASP A 14 -84.47 10.28 -59.25
CA ASP A 14 -85.52 11.18 -59.77
C ASP A 14 -85.11 12.06 -60.97
N ALA A 15 -83.82 12.09 -61.32
CA ALA A 15 -83.30 12.94 -62.40
C ALA A 15 -83.73 12.45 -63.80
N LYS A 16 -84.71 13.10 -64.44
CA LYS A 16 -85.26 12.68 -65.75
C LYS A 16 -84.36 12.92 -66.98
N HIS A 17 -83.26 13.65 -66.81
CA HIS A 17 -82.38 14.08 -67.91
C HIS A 17 -81.08 13.26 -68.05
N LEU A 18 -80.84 12.30 -67.16
CA LEU A 18 -79.68 11.41 -67.20
C LEU A 18 -80.03 10.12 -67.94
N SER A 19 -79.06 9.56 -68.67
CA SER A 19 -79.20 8.21 -69.22
C SER A 19 -79.20 7.17 -68.09
N GLU A 20 -79.84 6.02 -68.31
CA GLU A 20 -79.84 4.92 -67.33
C GLU A 20 -78.43 4.41 -67.02
N GLU A 21 -77.49 4.52 -67.96
CA GLU A 21 -76.08 4.18 -67.74
C GLU A 21 -75.39 5.18 -66.81
N ASP A 22 -75.62 6.48 -67.01
CA ASP A 22 -75.06 7.54 -66.16
C ASP A 22 -75.62 7.49 -64.73
N LYS A 23 -76.92 7.20 -64.57
CA LYS A 23 -77.54 7.00 -63.26
C LYS A 23 -76.90 5.83 -62.51
N ASN A 24 -76.74 4.69 -63.17
CA ASN A 24 -76.12 3.51 -62.57
C ASN A 24 -74.65 3.78 -62.16
N ASN A 25 -73.90 4.50 -62.99
CA ASN A 25 -72.52 4.89 -62.67
C ASN A 25 -72.43 5.84 -61.47
N LEU A 26 -73.33 6.84 -61.39
CA LEU A 26 -73.38 7.77 -60.25
C LEU A 26 -73.84 7.10 -58.96
N ILE A 27 -74.88 6.25 -59.02
CA ILE A 27 -75.34 5.46 -57.86
C ILE A 27 -74.22 4.56 -57.35
N LYS A 28 -73.47 3.91 -58.25
CA LYS A 28 -72.30 3.10 -57.90
C LYS A 28 -71.22 3.94 -57.21
N ALA A 29 -70.89 5.11 -57.74
CA ALA A 29 -69.90 6.02 -57.16
C ALA A 29 -70.30 6.53 -55.75
N VAL A 30 -71.60 6.82 -55.54
CA VAL A 30 -72.12 7.24 -54.23
C VAL A 30 -72.07 6.09 -53.23
N LYS A 31 -72.43 4.87 -53.63
CA LYS A 31 -72.31 3.67 -52.79
C LYS A 31 -70.86 3.31 -52.46
N ASP A 32 -69.95 3.45 -53.42
CA ASP A 32 -68.51 3.27 -53.19
C ASP A 32 -67.97 4.33 -52.21
N SER A 33 -68.45 5.57 -52.30
CA SER A 33 -68.10 6.65 -51.36
C SER A 33 -68.64 6.40 -49.95
N ASP A 34 -69.89 5.93 -49.79
CA ASP A 34 -70.45 5.54 -48.48
C ASP A 34 -69.64 4.41 -47.84
N ARG A 35 -69.19 3.44 -48.65
CA ARG A 35 -68.32 2.35 -48.18
C ARG A 35 -66.96 2.87 -47.70
N VAL A 36 -66.33 3.78 -48.44
CA VAL A 36 -65.05 4.40 -48.05
C VAL A 36 -65.19 5.25 -46.79
N LEU A 37 -66.29 5.99 -46.65
CA LEU A 37 -66.58 6.79 -45.45
C LEU A 37 -66.77 5.90 -44.22
N THR A 38 -67.58 4.85 -44.33
CA THR A 38 -67.78 3.87 -43.26
C THR A 38 -66.47 3.22 -42.81
N ILE A 39 -65.59 2.87 -43.77
CA ILE A 39 -64.26 2.32 -43.45
C ILE A 39 -63.38 3.36 -42.74
N SER A 40 -63.45 4.63 -43.16
CA SER A 40 -62.69 5.72 -42.57
C SER A 40 -63.15 6.04 -41.15
N GLU A 41 -64.46 6.08 -40.90
CA GLU A 41 -65.05 6.25 -39.56
C GLU A 41 -64.62 5.11 -38.62
N PHE A 42 -64.71 3.86 -39.08
CA PHE A 42 -64.25 2.71 -38.30
C PHE A 42 -62.74 2.76 -38.00
N LYS A 43 -61.92 3.16 -38.97
CA LYS A 43 -60.48 3.36 -38.76
C LYS A 43 -60.20 4.46 -37.74
N LEU A 44 -60.92 5.58 -37.83
CA LEU A 44 -60.76 6.70 -36.92
C LEU A 44 -61.10 6.29 -35.48
N GLU A 45 -62.25 5.64 -35.26
CA GLU A 45 -62.68 5.15 -33.94
C GLU A 45 -61.64 4.17 -33.37
N ARG A 46 -61.14 3.24 -34.18
CA ARG A 46 -60.09 2.30 -33.76
C ARG A 46 -58.79 3.02 -33.41
N THR A 47 -58.39 4.03 -34.19
CA THR A 47 -57.20 4.84 -33.91
C THR A 47 -57.35 5.63 -32.61
N GLU A 48 -58.50 6.27 -32.38
CA GLU A 48 -58.77 6.98 -31.12
C GLU A 48 -58.75 6.06 -29.91
N LYS A 49 -59.34 4.86 -30.04
CA LYS A 49 -59.30 3.84 -28.98
C LYS A 49 -57.87 3.40 -28.67
N VAL A 50 -57.07 3.10 -29.69
CA VAL A 50 -55.64 2.77 -29.51
C VAL A 50 -54.90 3.92 -28.85
N LYS A 51 -55.09 5.16 -29.31
CA LYS A 51 -54.43 6.35 -28.77
C LYS A 51 -54.74 6.54 -27.28
N ARG A 52 -56.00 6.32 -26.88
CA ARG A 52 -56.43 6.39 -25.49
C ARG A 52 -55.81 5.29 -24.63
N THR A 53 -55.79 4.05 -25.11
CA THR A 53 -55.16 2.93 -24.39
C THR A 53 -53.65 3.14 -24.26
N THR A 54 -52.98 3.61 -25.31
CA THR A 54 -51.55 3.92 -25.27
C THR A 54 -51.23 5.07 -24.30
N ALA A 55 -52.09 6.10 -24.23
CA ALA A 55 -51.90 7.20 -23.28
C ALA A 55 -51.97 6.72 -21.82
N ILE A 56 -52.95 5.86 -21.50
CA ILE A 56 -53.08 5.28 -20.15
C ILE A 56 -51.86 4.42 -19.81
N LEU A 57 -51.44 3.52 -20.71
CA LEU A 57 -50.26 2.67 -20.49
C LEU A 57 -48.97 3.50 -20.34
N LEU A 58 -48.85 4.60 -21.07
CA LEU A 58 -47.71 5.51 -20.97
C LEU A 58 -47.69 6.21 -19.61
N GLU A 59 -48.85 6.63 -19.10
CA GLU A 59 -48.96 7.25 -17.77
C GLU A 59 -48.60 6.25 -16.65
N GLU A 60 -49.11 5.02 -16.73
CA GLU A 60 -48.76 3.94 -15.79
C GLU A 60 -47.25 3.61 -15.82
N THR A 61 -46.64 3.56 -17.01
CA THR A 61 -45.20 3.27 -17.13
C THR A 61 -44.32 4.42 -16.66
N ILE A 62 -44.74 5.67 -16.83
CA ILE A 62 -44.04 6.84 -16.27
C ILE A 62 -44.08 6.79 -14.75
N GLU A 63 -45.24 6.52 -14.16
CA GLU A 63 -45.39 6.42 -12.70
C GLU A 63 -44.51 5.28 -12.13
N GLU A 64 -44.49 4.12 -12.78
CA GLU A 64 -43.63 3.00 -12.38
C GLU A 64 -42.13 3.35 -12.48
N LEU A 65 -41.73 4.07 -13.54
CA LEU A 65 -40.35 4.53 -13.72
C LEU A 65 -39.95 5.56 -12.66
N GLU A 66 -40.83 6.48 -12.29
CA GLU A 66 -40.58 7.45 -11.23
C GLU A 66 -40.41 6.76 -9.87
N GLN A 67 -41.26 5.79 -9.55
CA GLN A 67 -41.14 4.99 -8.33
C GLN A 67 -39.82 4.21 -8.29
N LYS A 68 -39.45 3.55 -9.39
CA LYS A 68 -38.18 2.82 -9.50
C LYS A 68 -36.97 3.76 -9.38
N ARG A 69 -37.02 4.93 -10.02
CA ARG A 69 -35.94 5.92 -9.94
C ARG A 69 -35.76 6.40 -8.51
N LYS A 70 -36.84 6.72 -7.81
CA LYS A 70 -36.79 7.14 -6.41
C LYS A 70 -36.23 6.04 -5.51
N ALA A 71 -36.65 4.78 -5.69
CA ALA A 71 -36.12 3.66 -4.93
C ALA A 71 -34.61 3.44 -5.17
N ILE A 72 -34.12 3.65 -6.39
CA ILE A 72 -32.69 3.60 -6.71
C ILE A 72 -31.92 4.75 -6.04
N GLU A 73 -32.48 5.96 -6.04
CA GLU A 73 -31.88 7.13 -5.39
C GLU A 73 -31.76 6.92 -3.88
N ASP A 74 -32.84 6.51 -3.22
CA ASP A 74 -32.86 6.16 -1.80
C ASP A 74 -31.86 5.03 -1.47
N SER A 75 -31.75 4.02 -2.34
CA SER A 75 -30.81 2.91 -2.17
C SER A 75 -29.36 3.35 -2.35
N ASN A 76 -29.07 4.25 -3.29
CA ASN A 76 -27.73 4.79 -3.50
C ASN A 76 -27.28 5.65 -2.33
N ASP A 77 -28.17 6.49 -1.79
CA ASP A 77 -27.88 7.31 -0.62
C ASP A 77 -27.60 6.45 0.62
N ALA A 78 -28.42 5.41 0.83
CA ALA A 78 -28.19 4.44 1.91
C ALA A 78 -26.84 3.71 1.74
N LEU A 79 -26.51 3.28 0.52
CA LEU A 79 -25.25 2.60 0.21
C LEU A 79 -24.05 3.52 0.45
N GLN A 80 -24.13 4.78 0.02
CA GLN A 80 -23.08 5.78 0.21
C GLN A 80 -22.82 6.01 1.70
N LYS A 81 -23.89 6.15 2.50
CA LYS A 81 -23.78 6.28 3.95
C LYS A 81 -23.14 5.06 4.60
N SER A 82 -23.55 3.85 4.23
CA SER A 82 -22.94 2.61 4.74
C SER A 82 -21.47 2.48 4.34
N LEU A 83 -21.08 2.93 3.14
CA LEU A 83 -19.68 2.96 2.72
C LEU A 83 -18.84 3.92 3.57
N ASP A 84 -19.37 5.10 3.88
CA ASP A 84 -18.67 6.08 4.71
C ASP A 84 -18.53 5.60 6.16
N GLU A 85 -19.58 4.98 6.72
CA GLU A 85 -19.53 4.31 8.03
C GLU A 85 -18.52 3.16 8.04
N LEU A 86 -18.49 2.33 6.99
CA LEU A 86 -17.53 1.23 6.86
C LEU A 86 -16.09 1.74 6.81
N LYS A 87 -15.82 2.79 6.02
CA LYS A 87 -14.50 3.42 5.94
C LYS A 87 -14.06 3.99 7.29
N ALA A 88 -14.96 4.64 8.01
CA ALA A 88 -14.68 5.17 9.35
C ALA A 88 -14.37 4.04 10.35
N ALA A 89 -15.17 2.97 10.35
CA ALA A 89 -14.96 1.80 11.20
C ALA A 89 -13.63 1.09 10.87
N GLN A 90 -13.31 0.93 9.59
CA GLN A 90 -12.04 0.34 9.14
C GLN A 90 -10.85 1.19 9.58
N ALA A 91 -10.92 2.51 9.45
CA ALA A 91 -9.87 3.41 9.93
C ALA A 91 -9.67 3.30 11.46
N GLN A 92 -10.77 3.20 12.21
CA GLN A 92 -10.72 3.02 13.66
C GLN A 92 -10.14 1.66 14.07
N LEU A 93 -10.47 0.59 13.34
CA LEU A 93 -9.89 -0.75 13.56
C LEU A 93 -8.38 -0.75 13.27
N ILE A 94 -7.94 -0.18 12.15
CA ILE A 94 -6.50 -0.05 11.83
C ILE A 94 -5.78 0.74 12.94
N GLN A 95 -6.39 1.81 13.44
CA GLN A 95 -5.82 2.58 14.54
C GLN A 95 -5.75 1.78 15.84
N SER A 96 -6.80 1.02 16.17
CA SER A 96 -6.84 0.15 17.35
C SER A 96 -5.83 -0.99 17.25
N GLU A 97 -5.66 -1.59 16.08
CA GLU A 97 -4.67 -2.65 15.82
C GLU A 97 -3.24 -2.10 15.92
N LYS A 98 -2.97 -0.91 15.39
CA LYS A 98 -1.70 -0.20 15.61
C LYS A 98 -1.45 0.10 17.08
N MET A 99 -2.47 0.53 17.83
CA MET A 99 -2.32 0.78 19.27
C MET A 99 -2.10 -0.51 20.07
N ALA A 100 -2.78 -1.60 19.70
CA ALA A 100 -2.61 -2.91 20.34
C ALA A 100 -1.23 -3.50 20.04
N SER A 101 -0.79 -3.48 18.77
CA SER A 101 0.56 -3.86 18.34
C SER A 101 1.62 -3.01 19.03
N LEU A 102 1.42 -1.69 19.10
CA LEU A 102 2.28 -0.80 19.86
C LEU A 102 2.27 -1.16 21.35
N GLY A 103 1.13 -1.54 21.94
CA GLY A 103 1.01 -1.92 23.35
C GLY A 103 1.76 -3.20 23.70
N GLU A 104 1.64 -4.24 22.87
CA GLU A 104 2.38 -5.50 23.02
C GLU A 104 3.89 -5.28 22.85
N LEU A 105 4.27 -4.48 21.84
CA LEU A 105 5.66 -4.05 21.65
C LEU A 105 6.15 -3.16 22.79
N THR A 106 5.31 -2.30 23.38
CA THR A 106 5.71 -1.35 24.44
C THR A 106 6.12 -2.08 25.70
N ALA A 107 5.45 -3.18 26.08
CA ALA A 107 5.86 -3.99 27.23
C ALA A 107 7.22 -4.68 26.98
N GLY A 108 7.43 -5.23 25.78
CA GLY A 108 8.71 -5.82 25.38
C GLY A 108 9.84 -4.77 25.30
N ILE A 109 9.56 -3.61 24.71
CA ILE A 109 10.49 -2.47 24.58
C ILE A 109 10.85 -1.92 25.95
N ALA A 110 9.88 -1.75 26.85
CA ALA A 110 10.15 -1.25 28.20
C ALA A 110 11.13 -2.18 28.92
N HIS A 111 10.91 -3.49 28.83
CA HIS A 111 11.83 -4.49 29.39
C HIS A 111 13.20 -4.46 28.69
N GLU A 112 13.24 -4.31 27.36
CA GLU A 112 14.48 -4.24 26.61
C GLU A 112 15.26 -2.94 26.80
N ILE A 113 14.61 -1.82 27.16
CA ILE A 113 15.25 -0.56 27.56
C ILE A 113 15.71 -0.63 29.02
N GLN A 114 14.91 -1.26 29.89
CA GLN A 114 15.29 -1.45 31.29
C GLN A 114 16.58 -2.25 31.42
N ASN A 115 16.77 -3.28 30.59
CA ASN A 115 17.98 -4.11 30.61
C ASN A 115 19.29 -3.29 30.50
N PRO A 116 19.55 -2.51 29.42
CA PRO A 116 20.74 -1.67 29.33
C PRO A 116 20.79 -0.59 30.41
N LEU A 117 19.66 -0.02 30.83
CA LEU A 117 19.66 0.97 31.91
C LEU A 117 20.11 0.37 33.26
N ASN A 118 19.71 -0.87 33.56
CA ASN A 118 20.18 -1.57 34.75
C ASN A 118 21.69 -1.80 34.70
N PHE A 119 22.25 -2.16 33.55
CA PHE A 119 23.71 -2.25 33.39
C PHE A 119 24.39 -0.91 33.57
N VAL A 120 23.85 0.17 33.00
CA VAL A 120 24.39 1.54 33.18
C VAL A 120 24.42 1.92 34.66
N ASN A 121 23.34 1.69 35.39
CA ASN A 121 23.26 2.00 36.82
C ASN A 121 24.24 1.15 37.64
N ASN A 122 24.26 -0.17 37.44
CA ASN A 122 25.13 -1.07 38.20
C ASN A 122 26.62 -0.76 37.96
N PHE A 123 27.04 -0.58 36.71
CA PHE A 123 28.44 -0.24 36.44
C PHE A 123 28.80 1.15 36.95
N SER A 124 27.86 2.10 36.96
CA SER A 124 28.10 3.42 37.54
C SER A 124 28.25 3.36 39.06
N GLU A 125 27.48 2.51 39.74
CA GLU A 125 27.57 2.31 41.20
C GLU A 125 28.88 1.61 41.58
N VAL A 126 29.23 0.51 40.90
CA VAL A 126 30.50 -0.19 41.10
C VAL A 126 31.69 0.70 40.78
N SER A 127 31.63 1.51 39.70
CA SER A 127 32.70 2.49 39.41
C SER A 127 32.88 3.51 40.53
N LYS A 128 31.81 3.88 41.24
CA LYS A 128 31.91 4.79 42.38
C LYS A 128 32.61 4.11 43.56
N GLU A 129 32.21 2.87 43.89
CA GLU A 129 32.85 2.09 44.96
C GLU A 129 34.35 1.88 44.69
N LEU A 130 34.70 1.51 43.44
CA LEU A 130 36.09 1.38 43.01
C LEU A 130 36.86 2.71 43.14
N LEU A 131 36.25 3.84 42.77
CA LEU A 131 36.91 5.15 42.95
C LEU A 131 37.10 5.52 44.42
N GLU A 132 36.19 5.11 45.31
CA GLU A 132 36.34 5.29 46.77
C GLU A 132 37.49 4.42 47.31
N GLU A 133 37.56 3.14 46.92
CA GLU A 133 38.66 2.22 47.25
C GLU A 133 40.01 2.72 46.72
N MET A 134 40.04 3.24 45.48
CA MET A 134 41.24 3.84 44.89
C MET A 134 41.76 5.02 45.73
N LEU A 135 40.87 5.83 46.32
CA LEU A 135 41.27 6.95 47.19
C LEU A 135 41.88 6.49 48.52
N GLU A 136 41.46 5.33 49.03
CA GLU A 136 42.06 4.70 50.21
C GLU A 136 43.46 4.16 49.89
N GLU A 137 43.61 3.46 48.76
CA GLU A 137 44.91 2.89 48.36
C GLU A 137 45.95 3.96 48.00
N ILE A 138 45.52 5.09 47.43
CA ILE A 138 46.38 6.27 47.27
C ILE A 138 46.96 6.74 48.62
N GLN A 139 46.16 6.67 49.71
CA GLN A 139 46.63 7.06 51.04
C GLN A 139 47.56 6.02 51.67
N ASN A 140 47.32 4.73 51.37
CA ASN A 140 48.16 3.62 51.80
C ASN A 140 49.50 3.56 51.03
N GLY A 141 49.59 4.21 49.88
CA GLY A 141 50.77 4.25 49.03
C GLY A 141 50.91 3.02 48.11
N ASP A 142 49.88 2.19 47.99
CA ASP A 142 49.86 1.03 47.10
C ASP A 142 49.48 1.46 45.67
N MET A 143 50.48 1.97 44.95
CA MET A 143 50.30 2.44 43.58
C MET A 143 50.06 1.31 42.57
N GLU A 144 50.30 0.04 42.93
CA GLU A 144 50.02 -1.10 42.07
C GLU A 144 48.50 -1.38 42.05
N GLU A 145 47.88 -1.41 43.24
CA GLU A 145 46.42 -1.57 43.38
C GLU A 145 45.65 -0.38 42.79
N VAL A 146 46.12 0.86 43.01
CA VAL A 146 45.53 2.06 42.39
C VAL A 146 45.45 1.95 40.87
N ASN A 147 46.50 1.41 40.22
CA ASN A 147 46.49 1.23 38.77
C ASN A 147 45.54 0.11 38.33
N ALA A 148 45.42 -0.97 39.10
CA ALA A 148 44.47 -2.05 38.83
C ALA A 148 43.03 -1.53 38.89
N ILE A 149 42.67 -0.83 39.97
CA ILE A 149 41.34 -0.25 40.16
C ILE A 149 41.01 0.77 39.05
N ALA A 150 41.98 1.62 38.68
CA ALA A 150 41.79 2.57 37.58
C ALA A 150 41.47 1.88 36.25
N GLN A 151 42.09 0.73 35.96
CA GLN A 151 41.77 -0.07 34.77
C GLN A 151 40.36 -0.66 34.84
N ASP A 152 39.93 -1.14 35.99
CA ASP A 152 38.58 -1.68 36.19
C ASP A 152 37.50 -0.60 36.03
N VAL A 153 37.75 0.61 36.54
CA VAL A 153 36.87 1.78 36.31
C VAL A 153 36.76 2.11 34.83
N ILE A 154 37.88 2.10 34.08
CA ILE A 154 37.88 2.32 32.62
C ILE A 154 37.00 1.27 31.92
N GLN A 155 37.16 -0.01 32.27
CA GLN A 155 36.34 -1.09 31.70
C GLN A 155 34.84 -0.90 32.02
N ASN A 156 34.51 -0.48 33.23
CA ASN A 156 33.12 -0.19 33.59
C ASN A 156 32.54 0.98 32.78
N LEU A 157 33.31 2.05 32.57
CA LEU A 157 32.89 3.19 31.73
C LEU A 157 32.67 2.78 30.27
N GLU A 158 33.48 1.86 29.73
CA GLU A 158 33.27 1.30 28.39
C GLU A 158 31.95 0.50 28.32
N LYS A 159 31.65 -0.31 29.34
CA LYS A 159 30.38 -1.05 29.44
C LYS A 159 29.18 -0.12 29.57
N ILE A 160 29.27 0.95 30.38
CA ILE A 160 28.24 1.98 30.49
C ILE A 160 27.94 2.59 29.12
N ASN A 161 28.98 3.00 28.38
CA ASN A 161 28.81 3.59 27.05
C ASN A 161 28.17 2.59 26.07
N HIS A 162 28.59 1.33 26.10
CA HIS A 162 28.03 0.26 25.30
C HIS A 162 26.52 0.08 25.55
N HIS A 163 26.12 -0.06 26.81
CA HIS A 163 24.71 -0.24 27.18
C HIS A 163 23.88 1.03 26.95
N GLY A 164 24.42 2.22 27.20
CA GLY A 164 23.77 3.50 26.89
C GLY A 164 23.46 3.64 25.39
N LYS A 165 24.41 3.30 24.52
CA LYS A 165 24.17 3.27 23.07
C LYS A 165 23.12 2.24 22.67
N ARG A 166 22.99 1.10 23.39
CA ARG A 166 21.89 0.14 23.17
C ARG A 166 20.54 0.80 23.37
N ALA A 167 20.38 1.46 24.51
CA ALA A 167 19.11 2.09 24.89
C ALA A 167 18.73 3.16 23.87
N ASP A 168 19.68 4.01 23.45
CA ASP A 168 19.49 4.99 22.38
C ASP A 168 19.06 4.32 21.05
N GLY A 169 19.69 3.21 20.68
CA GLY A 169 19.32 2.42 19.51
C GLY A 169 17.88 1.91 19.57
N ILE A 170 17.45 1.36 20.71
CA ILE A 170 16.09 0.85 20.91
C ILE A 170 15.07 1.99 20.77
N VAL A 171 15.32 3.15 21.40
CA VAL A 171 14.44 4.32 21.32
C VAL A 171 14.34 4.86 19.89
N LYS A 172 15.45 4.96 19.17
CA LYS A 172 15.46 5.38 17.76
C LYS A 172 14.68 4.42 16.87
N GLY A 173 14.83 3.11 17.10
CA GLY A 173 14.08 2.09 16.39
C GLY A 173 12.57 2.17 16.66
N MET A 174 12.17 2.39 17.92
CA MET A 174 10.77 2.60 18.30
C MET A 174 10.19 3.84 17.61
N LEU A 175 10.92 4.97 17.61
CA LEU A 175 10.49 6.20 16.95
C LEU A 175 10.34 6.01 15.43
N GLN A 176 11.21 5.22 14.80
CA GLN A 176 11.05 4.85 13.40
C GLN A 176 9.75 4.05 13.21
N HIS A 177 9.48 3.06 14.05
CA HIS A 177 8.24 2.26 13.96
C HIS A 177 6.97 3.09 14.21
N SER A 178 7.05 4.12 15.06
CA SER A 178 5.92 5.01 15.38
C SER A 178 5.64 6.11 14.35
N ARG A 179 6.57 6.41 13.42
CA ARG A 179 6.35 7.44 12.40
C ARG A 179 5.19 7.04 11.49
N SER A 180 4.15 7.86 11.48
CA SER A 180 3.00 7.73 10.59
C SER A 180 3.47 7.85 9.14
N SER A 181 3.35 6.78 8.35
CA SER A 181 3.30 6.95 6.89
C SER A 181 1.95 7.54 6.53
N SER A 182 1.88 8.34 5.46
CA SER A 182 0.60 8.90 5.00
C SER A 182 -0.40 7.79 4.65
N GLY A 183 0.08 6.56 4.42
CA GLY A 183 -0.72 5.43 3.91
C GLY A 183 -1.26 5.66 2.49
N VAL A 184 -0.95 6.82 1.89
CA VAL A 184 -1.43 7.21 0.57
C VAL A 184 -0.56 6.52 -0.46
N LYS A 185 -1.18 5.66 -1.27
CA LYS A 185 -0.52 5.04 -2.42
C LYS A 185 -0.46 6.05 -3.57
N GLU A 186 0.70 6.14 -4.19
CA GLU A 186 0.99 7.01 -5.32
C GLU A 186 1.66 6.20 -6.43
N LEU A 187 1.40 6.59 -7.69
CA LEU A 187 2.08 6.02 -8.84
C LEU A 187 3.54 6.45 -8.81
N THR A 188 4.42 5.49 -8.50
CA THR A 188 5.83 5.75 -8.21
C THR A 188 6.71 4.95 -9.17
N ASP A 189 7.71 5.62 -9.74
CA ASP A 189 8.78 4.96 -10.50
C ASP A 189 9.74 4.26 -9.50
N ILE A 190 9.73 2.93 -9.54
CA ILE A 190 10.54 2.11 -8.62
C ILE A 190 12.02 2.20 -8.94
N ASN A 191 12.39 2.30 -10.21
CA ASN A 191 13.78 2.38 -10.61
C ASN A 191 14.40 3.68 -10.09
N GLN A 192 13.67 4.79 -10.24
CA GLN A 192 14.09 6.08 -9.69
C GLN A 192 14.18 6.05 -8.16
N LEU A 193 13.15 5.52 -7.49
CA LEU A 193 13.11 5.40 -6.03
C LEU A 193 14.32 4.60 -5.51
N VAL A 194 14.57 3.44 -6.10
CA VAL A 194 15.65 2.55 -5.67
C VAL A 194 17.03 3.17 -5.89
N ASP A 195 17.28 3.81 -7.05
CA ASP A 195 18.53 4.51 -7.33
C ASP A 195 18.77 5.68 -6.35
N GLU A 196 17.74 6.46 -6.04
CA GLU A 196 17.82 7.56 -5.07
C GLU A 196 18.23 7.05 -3.69
N TYR A 197 17.55 6.02 -3.18
CA TYR A 197 17.84 5.47 -1.85
C TYR A 197 19.19 4.74 -1.80
N LEU A 198 19.65 4.14 -2.91
CA LEU A 198 21.00 3.58 -3.01
C LEU A 198 22.07 4.66 -2.84
N ARG A 199 21.95 5.77 -3.59
CA ARG A 199 22.88 6.91 -3.47
C ARG A 199 22.83 7.53 -2.09
N LEU A 200 21.62 7.72 -1.54
CA LEU A 200 21.42 8.27 -0.21
C LEU A 200 22.11 7.41 0.87
N ALA A 201 21.94 6.09 0.80
CA ALA A 201 22.60 5.16 1.73
C ALA A 201 24.12 5.23 1.62
N TYR A 202 24.65 5.25 0.40
CA TYR A 202 26.10 5.30 0.14
C TYR A 202 26.72 6.60 0.68
N HIS A 203 26.11 7.76 0.38
CA HIS A 203 26.57 9.04 0.88
C HIS A 203 26.44 9.15 2.41
N GLY A 204 25.35 8.63 2.97
CA GLY A 204 25.12 8.58 4.41
C GLY A 204 26.20 7.79 5.15
N LEU A 205 26.67 6.68 4.58
CA LEU A 205 27.75 5.89 5.17
C LEU A 205 29.11 6.58 4.99
N ARG A 206 29.42 7.13 3.80
CA ARG A 206 30.68 7.87 3.57
C ARG A 206 30.82 9.14 4.41
N ALA A 207 29.71 9.76 4.79
CA ALA A 207 29.72 10.91 5.70
C ALA A 207 30.18 10.51 7.12
N LYS A 208 29.88 9.28 7.55
CA LYS A 208 30.32 8.73 8.84
C LYS A 208 31.74 8.16 8.76
N ASP A 209 32.06 7.49 7.66
CA ASP A 209 33.36 6.87 7.41
C ASP A 209 33.85 7.22 5.99
N LYS A 210 34.76 8.20 5.92
CA LYS A 210 35.31 8.68 4.63
C LYS A 210 36.14 7.62 3.91
N SER A 211 36.62 6.60 4.62
CA SER A 211 37.43 5.50 4.07
C SER A 211 36.58 4.39 3.43
N PHE A 212 35.28 4.38 3.71
CA PHE A 212 34.36 3.43 3.11
C PHE A 212 34.27 3.68 1.60
N ASN A 213 34.47 2.60 0.83
CA ASN A 213 34.25 2.57 -0.60
C ASN A 213 33.75 1.19 -1.00
N ALA A 214 32.70 1.16 -1.81
CA ALA A 214 32.10 -0.04 -2.37
C ALA A 214 31.70 0.22 -3.81
N ALA A 215 31.88 -0.77 -4.67
CA ALA A 215 31.35 -0.77 -6.02
C ALA A 215 29.82 -0.84 -5.95
N LEU A 216 29.16 0.06 -6.66
CA LEU A 216 27.70 0.09 -6.79
C LEU A 216 27.35 -0.35 -8.19
N GLU A 217 26.55 -1.41 -8.31
CA GLU A 217 26.04 -1.87 -9.59
C GLU A 217 24.52 -1.84 -9.58
N THR A 218 23.93 -1.26 -10.61
CA THR A 218 22.47 -1.23 -10.80
C THR A 218 22.10 -1.95 -12.09
N GLN A 219 21.08 -2.79 -12.00
CA GLN A 219 20.48 -3.48 -13.14
C GLN A 219 18.98 -3.23 -13.09
N LEU A 220 18.54 -2.12 -13.68
CA LEU A 220 17.16 -1.67 -13.59
C LEU A 220 16.40 -2.05 -14.85
N ASP A 221 15.27 -2.75 -14.69
CA ASP A 221 14.43 -3.14 -15.80
C ASP A 221 13.57 -1.95 -16.26
N ASP A 222 13.93 -1.36 -17.40
CA ASP A 222 13.25 -0.20 -18.01
C ASP A 222 11.78 -0.49 -18.42
N SER A 223 11.36 -1.76 -18.45
CA SER A 223 9.96 -2.11 -18.71
C SER A 223 9.04 -1.84 -17.51
N ILE A 224 9.62 -1.64 -16.33
CA ILE A 224 8.92 -1.22 -15.12
C ILE A 224 8.68 0.29 -15.22
N LYS A 225 7.40 0.67 -15.34
CA LYS A 225 6.99 2.09 -15.30
C LYS A 225 6.74 2.49 -13.84
N THR A 226 5.53 2.93 -13.54
CA THR A 226 5.09 3.29 -12.20
C THR A 226 4.22 2.21 -11.60
N ILE A 227 4.34 1.98 -10.29
CA ILE A 227 3.40 1.16 -9.52
C ILE A 227 2.77 1.93 -8.36
N SER A 228 1.58 1.49 -7.96
CA SER A 228 0.82 2.10 -6.86
C SER A 228 1.32 1.59 -5.51
N ILE A 229 2.18 2.38 -4.86
CA ILE A 229 2.81 2.06 -3.56
C ILE A 229 2.84 3.29 -2.66
N VAL A 230 3.12 3.12 -1.38
CA VAL A 230 3.46 4.25 -0.50
C VAL A 230 4.97 4.51 -0.64
N PRO A 231 5.42 5.58 -1.33
CA PRO A 231 6.85 5.77 -1.68
C PRO A 231 7.74 5.81 -0.44
N GLN A 232 7.26 6.45 0.63
CA GLN A 232 7.99 6.58 1.89
C GLN A 232 8.22 5.24 2.57
N ASP A 233 7.25 4.33 2.51
CA ASP A 233 7.36 3.02 3.16
C ASP A 233 8.34 2.13 2.39
N ILE A 234 8.18 2.04 1.07
CA ILE A 234 9.11 1.27 0.22
C ILE A 234 10.52 1.87 0.27
N GLY A 235 10.65 3.19 0.25
CA GLY A 235 11.92 3.88 0.42
C GLY A 235 12.64 3.51 1.72
N ARG A 236 11.91 3.39 2.83
CA ARG A 236 12.47 2.94 4.12
C ARG A 236 12.94 1.49 4.06
N VAL A 237 12.20 0.60 3.40
CA VAL A 237 12.60 -0.79 3.20
C VAL A 237 13.91 -0.84 2.43
N VAL A 238 13.97 -0.19 1.27
CA VAL A 238 15.14 -0.17 0.38
C VAL A 238 16.35 0.41 1.11
N LEU A 239 16.19 1.56 1.78
CA LEU A 239 17.26 2.17 2.58
C LEU A 239 17.80 1.22 3.65
N ASN A 240 16.91 0.52 4.36
CA ASN A 240 17.32 -0.40 5.41
C ASN A 240 18.10 -1.61 4.83
N LEU A 241 17.62 -2.21 3.73
CA LEU A 241 18.33 -3.32 3.11
C LEU A 241 19.71 -2.91 2.58
N ILE A 242 19.81 -1.76 1.90
CA ILE A 242 21.06 -1.26 1.35
C ILE A 242 22.06 -0.88 2.46
N THR A 243 21.59 -0.25 3.55
CA THR A 243 22.47 0.06 4.68
C THR A 243 22.94 -1.19 5.41
N ASN A 244 22.14 -2.27 5.45
CA ASN A 244 22.58 -3.57 5.95
C ASN A 244 23.60 -4.24 5.02
N ALA A 245 23.39 -4.18 3.71
CA ALA A 245 24.34 -4.64 2.69
C ALA A 245 25.71 -3.95 2.84
N PHE A 246 25.73 -2.61 2.90
CA PHE A 246 26.98 -1.87 3.09
C PHE A 246 27.67 -2.18 4.42
N TYR A 247 26.90 -2.36 5.50
CA TYR A 247 27.47 -2.77 6.78
C TYR A 247 28.17 -4.13 6.64
N ALA A 248 27.52 -5.12 6.03
CA ALA A 248 28.09 -6.46 5.84
C ALA A 248 29.37 -6.43 5.00
N CYS A 249 29.40 -5.65 3.92
CA CYS A 249 30.62 -5.46 3.13
C CYS A 249 31.74 -4.76 3.90
N ASN A 250 31.40 -3.75 4.73
CA ASN A 250 32.39 -3.04 5.52
C ASN A 250 33.03 -3.95 6.58
N GLU A 251 32.24 -4.77 7.26
CA GLU A 251 32.73 -5.73 8.24
C GLU A 251 33.65 -6.77 7.58
N LYS A 252 33.31 -7.25 6.38
CA LYS A 252 34.19 -8.15 5.61
C LYS A 252 35.52 -7.50 5.24
N LYS A 253 35.49 -6.24 4.84
CA LYS A 253 36.70 -5.48 4.46
C LYS A 253 37.69 -5.38 5.62
N LYS A 254 37.19 -5.22 6.85
CA LYS A 254 38.02 -5.16 8.06
C LYS A 254 38.77 -6.46 8.37
N LEU A 255 38.40 -7.58 7.75
CA LEU A 255 39.12 -8.85 7.86
C LEU A 255 40.38 -8.90 6.98
N GLU A 256 40.70 -7.83 6.23
CA GLU A 256 41.90 -7.67 5.40
C GLU A 256 42.15 -8.82 4.41
N ILE A 257 41.06 -9.38 3.87
CA ILE A 257 41.13 -10.47 2.88
C ILE A 257 41.75 -9.94 1.58
N SER A 258 42.78 -10.64 1.07
CA SER A 258 43.44 -10.29 -0.19
C SER A 258 42.46 -10.29 -1.36
N ASN A 259 42.51 -9.26 -2.19
CA ASN A 259 41.63 -9.04 -3.36
C ASN A 259 40.12 -8.91 -3.08
N TYR A 260 39.71 -8.55 -1.85
CA TYR A 260 38.31 -8.26 -1.57
C TYR A 260 37.96 -6.80 -1.88
N GLU A 261 37.03 -6.61 -2.82
CA GLU A 261 36.41 -5.32 -3.11
C GLU A 261 34.94 -5.34 -2.66
N PRO A 262 34.54 -4.50 -1.69
CA PRO A 262 33.14 -4.34 -1.30
C PRO A 262 32.26 -4.03 -2.52
N LYS A 263 31.16 -4.77 -2.68
CA LYS A 263 30.23 -4.58 -3.80
C LYS A 263 28.79 -4.79 -3.33
N VAL A 264 27.93 -3.86 -3.71
CA VAL A 264 26.47 -3.96 -3.55
C VAL A 264 25.82 -3.81 -4.92
N THR A 265 25.01 -4.80 -5.28
CA THR A 265 24.24 -4.81 -6.53
C THR A 265 22.77 -4.64 -6.22
N VAL A 266 22.10 -3.75 -6.94
CA VAL A 266 20.65 -3.59 -6.86
C VAL A 266 20.02 -3.86 -8.22
N GLU A 267 19.13 -4.84 -8.29
CA GLU A 267 18.44 -5.23 -9.51
C GLU A 267 16.93 -5.04 -9.33
N THR A 268 16.25 -4.52 -10.36
CA THR A 268 14.79 -4.54 -10.44
C THR A 268 14.37 -5.37 -11.63
N LYS A 269 13.31 -6.16 -11.48
CA LYS A 269 12.86 -7.08 -12.52
C LYS A 269 11.35 -7.21 -12.54
N LYS A 270 10.74 -7.10 -13.72
CA LYS A 270 9.32 -7.41 -13.89
C LYS A 270 9.13 -8.91 -14.08
N VAL A 271 8.37 -9.54 -13.19
CA VAL A 271 8.05 -10.97 -13.23
C VAL A 271 6.54 -11.15 -13.23
N LYS A 272 5.97 -11.35 -14.44
CA LYS A 272 4.52 -11.47 -14.66
C LYS A 272 3.77 -10.25 -14.10
N ASP A 273 2.97 -10.47 -13.05
CA ASP A 273 2.15 -9.47 -12.36
C ASP A 273 2.84 -8.87 -11.13
N ASN A 274 4.12 -9.20 -10.91
CA ASN A 274 4.91 -8.71 -9.80
C ASN A 274 6.16 -7.98 -10.28
N ILE A 275 6.71 -7.13 -9.41
CA ILE A 275 8.05 -6.56 -9.52
C ILE A 275 8.89 -7.14 -8.40
N GLU A 276 10.09 -7.55 -8.76
CA GLU A 276 11.10 -7.96 -7.80
C GLU A 276 12.17 -6.88 -7.67
N ILE A 277 12.59 -6.60 -6.44
CA ILE A 277 13.75 -5.75 -6.11
C ILE A 277 14.74 -6.63 -5.38
N HIS A 278 15.92 -6.83 -5.96
CA HIS A 278 17.00 -7.62 -5.39
C HIS A 278 18.08 -6.68 -4.85
N VAL A 279 18.40 -6.81 -3.57
CA VAL A 279 19.53 -6.12 -2.93
C VAL A 279 20.55 -7.19 -2.55
N GLN A 280 21.65 -7.23 -3.30
CA GLN A 280 22.72 -8.21 -3.14
C GLN A 280 23.99 -7.55 -2.60
N ASP A 281 24.60 -8.18 -1.60
CA ASP A 281 25.93 -7.84 -1.09
C ASP A 281 26.90 -9.00 -1.25
N ASN A 282 28.19 -8.69 -1.32
CA ASN A 282 29.27 -9.69 -1.26
C ASN A 282 29.93 -9.75 0.13
N GLY A 283 29.17 -9.44 1.19
CA GLY A 283 29.62 -9.38 2.58
C GLY A 283 29.81 -10.74 3.24
N ASN A 284 29.67 -10.79 4.57
CA ASN A 284 29.91 -12.01 5.35
C ASN A 284 28.82 -13.08 5.21
N GLY A 285 27.69 -12.74 4.59
CA GLY A 285 26.50 -13.59 4.63
C GLY A 285 25.91 -13.70 6.03
N ILE A 286 24.79 -14.41 6.12
CA ILE A 286 24.05 -14.72 7.35
C ILE A 286 24.21 -16.22 7.65
N PRO A 287 24.65 -16.62 8.86
CA PRO A 287 24.72 -18.02 9.26
C PRO A 287 23.33 -18.69 9.31
N GLN A 288 23.25 -19.95 8.87
CA GLN A 288 21.97 -20.67 8.78
C GLN A 288 21.21 -20.75 10.12
N LYS A 289 21.94 -20.82 11.24
CA LYS A 289 21.37 -20.94 12.60
C LYS A 289 20.52 -19.74 13.04
N VAL A 290 20.74 -18.57 12.42
CA VAL A 290 20.05 -17.33 12.79
C VAL A 290 19.07 -16.86 11.72
N LEU A 291 19.00 -17.55 10.57
CA LEU A 291 18.21 -17.14 9.42
C LEU A 291 16.73 -16.97 9.78
N ASP A 292 16.17 -17.91 10.55
CA ASP A 292 14.75 -17.89 10.96
C ASP A 292 14.43 -16.74 11.95
N LYS A 293 15.46 -16.11 12.54
CA LYS A 293 15.32 -15.07 13.55
C LYS A 293 15.52 -13.66 13.00
N ILE A 294 16.03 -13.49 11.78
CA ILE A 294 16.44 -12.16 11.28
C ILE A 294 15.27 -11.17 11.12
N PHE A 295 14.05 -11.68 10.98
CA PHE A 295 12.82 -10.89 10.90
C PHE A 295 12.14 -10.72 12.26
N GLN A 296 12.64 -11.35 13.32
CA GLN A 296 12.12 -11.14 14.66
C GLN A 296 12.48 -9.73 15.14
N PRO A 297 11.53 -8.99 15.77
CA PRO A 297 11.83 -7.69 16.36
C PRO A 297 13.03 -7.77 17.32
N PHE A 298 13.85 -6.72 17.31
CA PHE A 298 15.04 -6.55 18.16
C PHE A 298 16.19 -7.54 17.93
N PHE A 299 16.05 -8.48 16.99
CA PHE A 299 17.14 -9.37 16.64
C PHE A 299 18.23 -8.62 15.86
N THR A 300 19.47 -8.64 16.36
CA THR A 300 20.63 -8.06 15.67
C THR A 300 21.90 -8.82 16.00
N THR A 301 22.75 -9.04 15.00
CA THR A 301 24.13 -9.55 15.18
C THR A 301 25.16 -8.43 15.26
N LYS A 302 24.76 -7.18 14.98
CA LYS A 302 25.64 -6.00 15.09
C LYS A 302 25.96 -5.71 16.55
N PRO A 303 27.15 -5.15 16.85
CA PRO A 303 27.48 -4.70 18.20
C PRO A 303 26.44 -3.73 18.76
N THR A 304 26.29 -3.77 20.06
CA THR A 304 25.35 -2.94 20.80
C THR A 304 25.49 -1.45 20.45
N GLY A 305 24.35 -0.82 20.16
CA GLY A 305 24.28 0.58 19.75
C GLY A 305 24.51 0.85 18.26
N GLN A 306 24.85 -0.16 17.46
CA GLN A 306 24.96 -0.05 16.00
C GLN A 306 23.78 -0.69 15.26
N GLY A 307 23.07 -1.61 15.91
CA GLY A 307 21.86 -2.25 15.38
C GLY A 307 20.70 -2.12 16.36
N THR A 308 19.56 -1.64 15.86
CA THR A 308 18.30 -1.58 16.62
C THR A 308 17.54 -2.91 16.59
N GLY A 309 17.88 -3.80 15.64
CA GLY A 309 17.17 -5.06 15.39
C GLY A 309 15.74 -4.90 14.87
N LEU A 310 15.30 -3.68 14.59
CA LEU A 310 13.94 -3.39 14.12
C LEU A 310 13.84 -3.17 12.61
N GLY A 311 14.97 -3.02 11.92
CA GLY A 311 14.98 -2.73 10.49
C GLY A 311 14.29 -3.83 9.68
N LEU A 312 14.77 -5.06 9.79
CA LEU A 312 14.28 -6.17 8.96
C LEU A 312 12.85 -6.57 9.31
N SER A 313 12.46 -6.54 10.59
CA SER A 313 11.07 -6.80 11.01
C SER A 313 10.12 -5.75 10.42
N LEU A 314 10.49 -4.46 10.50
CA LEU A 314 9.71 -3.39 9.88
C LEU A 314 9.65 -3.53 8.36
N SER A 315 10.77 -3.92 7.74
CA SER A 315 10.81 -4.17 6.30
C SER A 315 9.81 -5.27 5.91
N TYR A 316 9.73 -6.35 6.68
CA TYR A 316 8.77 -7.44 6.50
C TYR A 316 7.32 -6.93 6.60
N ASP A 317 6.99 -6.20 7.66
CA ASP A 317 5.64 -5.66 7.89
C ASP A 317 5.20 -4.70 6.77
N ILE A 318 6.09 -3.80 6.34
CA ILE A 318 5.82 -2.86 5.25
C ILE A 318 5.52 -3.61 3.95
N ILE A 319 6.35 -4.60 3.59
CA ILE A 319 6.17 -5.33 2.34
C ILE A 319 4.88 -6.16 2.37
N ASN A 320 4.58 -6.82 3.49
CA ASN A 320 3.31 -7.54 3.66
C ASN A 320 2.09 -6.62 3.56
N SER A 321 2.15 -5.42 4.15
CA SER A 321 1.06 -4.43 4.04
C SER A 321 0.82 -3.95 2.60
N HIS A 322 1.83 -4.09 1.73
CA HIS A 322 1.74 -3.83 0.30
C HIS A 322 1.32 -5.06 -0.51
N GLY A 323 0.95 -6.17 0.14
CA GLY A 323 0.59 -7.43 -0.51
C GLY A 323 1.79 -8.15 -1.15
N GLY A 324 3.01 -7.79 -0.74
CA GLY A 324 4.25 -8.36 -1.22
C GLY A 324 4.81 -9.45 -0.33
N ASP A 325 6.04 -9.88 -0.63
CA ASP A 325 6.82 -10.81 0.18
C ASP A 325 8.31 -10.39 0.18
N ILE A 326 9.04 -10.73 1.24
CA ILE A 326 10.50 -10.52 1.32
C ILE A 326 11.20 -11.84 1.64
N LYS A 327 12.12 -12.23 0.76
CA LYS A 327 12.92 -13.45 0.90
C LYS A 327 14.39 -13.12 1.05
N VAL A 328 15.11 -14.04 1.66
CA VAL A 328 16.56 -13.96 1.83
C VAL A 328 17.20 -15.21 1.26
N ASN A 329 18.21 -15.04 0.42
CA ASN A 329 19.11 -16.09 -0.01
C ASN A 329 20.53 -15.69 0.40
N THR A 330 21.22 -16.54 1.14
CA THR A 330 22.49 -16.19 1.78
C THR A 330 23.39 -17.39 1.84
N LYS A 331 24.69 -17.14 1.70
CA LYS A 331 25.72 -18.13 1.95
C LYS A 331 26.84 -17.51 2.77
N GLU A 332 27.17 -18.19 3.86
CA GLU A 332 28.18 -17.73 4.81
C GLU A 332 29.52 -17.50 4.10
N ASN A 333 30.12 -16.35 4.33
CA ASN A 333 31.33 -15.82 3.69
C ASN A 333 31.25 -15.49 2.20
N GLU A 334 30.10 -15.65 1.55
CA GLU A 334 29.91 -15.31 0.13
C GLU A 334 29.05 -14.05 -0.05
N GLY A 335 28.01 -13.88 0.76
CA GLY A 335 27.14 -12.70 0.73
C GLY A 335 25.68 -13.03 0.96
N THR A 336 24.83 -11.99 0.87
CA THR A 336 23.38 -12.09 1.04
C THR A 336 22.67 -11.44 -0.13
N THR A 337 21.51 -11.98 -0.51
CA THR A 337 20.56 -11.37 -1.44
C THR A 337 19.20 -11.32 -0.78
N PHE A 338 18.68 -10.11 -0.60
CA PHE A 338 17.28 -9.90 -0.22
C PHE A 338 16.45 -9.65 -1.48
N THR A 339 15.35 -10.38 -1.63
CA THR A 339 14.41 -10.24 -2.74
C THR A 339 13.08 -9.75 -2.19
N ILE A 340 12.71 -8.53 -2.54
CA ILE A 340 11.38 -7.97 -2.29
C ILE A 340 10.51 -8.27 -3.51
N THR A 341 9.31 -8.81 -3.31
CA THR A 341 8.30 -9.00 -4.36
C THR A 341 7.12 -8.09 -4.09
N LEU A 342 6.70 -7.27 -5.06
CA LEU A 342 5.55 -6.36 -4.96
C LEU A 342 4.58 -6.59 -6.12
N PRO A 343 3.25 -6.66 -5.87
CA PRO A 343 2.27 -6.79 -6.95
C PRO A 343 2.13 -5.49 -7.74
N VAL A 344 2.07 -5.60 -9.07
CA VAL A 344 1.91 -4.45 -9.99
C VAL A 344 0.49 -3.89 -9.96
N ASN A 345 -0.51 -4.76 -9.75
CA ASN A 345 -1.93 -4.42 -9.71
C ASN A 345 -2.49 -4.61 -8.29
N ASN A 346 -2.18 -3.69 -7.39
CA ASN A 346 -2.97 -3.53 -6.17
C ASN A 346 -4.20 -2.67 -6.49
N ASN A 347 -5.20 -3.26 -7.14
CA ASN A 347 -6.55 -2.74 -7.09
C ASN A 347 -7.12 -3.07 -5.70
N ALA A 348 -6.87 -2.19 -4.74
CA ALA A 348 -7.56 -2.19 -3.45
C ALA A 348 -8.10 -0.79 -3.20
#